data_AF-A0A7S1IRN5-F1
#
_entry.id   AF-A0A7S1IRN5-F1
#
_cell.length_a   1.000
_cell.length_b   1.000
_cell.length_c   1.000
_cell.angle_alpha   90.00
_cell.angle_beta   90.00
_cell.angle_gamma   90.00
#
_symmetry.space_group_name_H-M   'P 1'
#
loop_
_entity.id
_entity.type
_entity.pdbx_description
1 polymer ?
#
loop_
_entity_poly.entity_id
_entity_poly.type
_entity_poly.pdbx_seq_one_letter_code
_entity_poly.pdbx_strand_id
1 'polypeptide(L)'
;RPVGGDTSTRIETPMAKWAMNCTSEVMQMCMLARGEVEFMKSEPAVFHWARKLRPDCLGFGFTMGSIALTVGQALHIPAIGFILQPTVIPSAAYPPVIPVDSHSIGLLDRVEAKLVGHGAQTFLKSLMENPLGMGELSRIRRRRGLAPLKGTCWEEFVRTNAPLIVPISEAMFGGRPADWPSRFVLTECIFLRSAAVEELEAGLRGFVDEARREGAPVVLMAFSSMPIPRSDILELAMKMIEECKVRPRLIALMGPHKDEPCGAKIMERADGLKRKGLLWEAGGAPFGKLLPLMDCIIMHGGLGTTAEALRAAVPCMVTGVLLMDQRFWGQRVHELGVGPEPVPIAQFHKVCVANVDAALGPDSEWARKAKALGPSLEGTSADGVLSNVQVFERLLTESLGDPQSFGPSARADAKAAAAVGAGGEGTGQELAVEVLSIANVPKMDLRQRGDVYVKVRRTGASAAAGQTGALKVASGETYTSIQQTVWVGGCLLEDTLELSVWDRDPLRDDLIGTVEVTVAELVR
;
A
#
# COMPACT_ATOMS: atom_id res chain seq x y z
N ARG A 1 -10.00 -11.00 11.30
CA ARG A 1 -9.97 -9.52 11.24
C ARG A 1 -9.58 -9.11 9.83
N PRO A 2 -10.14 -8.05 9.22
CA PRO A 2 -9.64 -7.58 7.93
C PRO A 2 -8.15 -7.25 8.11
N VAL A 3 -7.34 -7.88 7.26
CA VAL A 3 -5.91 -8.04 7.51
C VAL A 3 -5.17 -6.95 6.73
N GLY A 4 -4.53 -6.04 7.48
CA GLY A 4 -4.02 -4.73 7.05
C GLY A 4 -4.09 -3.71 8.19
N GLY A 5 -5.06 -3.90 9.09
CA GLY A 5 -5.32 -2.96 10.19
C GLY A 5 -6.11 -1.74 9.70
N ASP A 6 -6.65 -0.97 10.64
CA ASP A 6 -7.25 0.32 10.32
C ASP A 6 -6.13 1.35 10.16
N THR A 7 -5.76 1.60 8.91
CA THR A 7 -4.73 2.59 8.56
C THR A 7 -5.09 3.97 9.10
N SER A 8 -6.39 4.32 9.15
CA SER A 8 -6.87 5.61 9.65
C SER A 8 -6.63 5.76 11.16
N THR A 9 -6.94 4.74 11.95
CA THR A 9 -6.66 4.77 13.41
C THR A 9 -5.16 4.80 13.71
N ARG A 10 -4.32 4.27 12.82
CA ARG A 10 -2.85 4.24 13.03
C ARG A 10 -2.19 5.57 12.73
N ILE A 11 -2.60 6.25 11.65
CA ILE A 11 -2.10 7.60 11.32
C ILE A 11 -2.57 8.65 12.33
N GLU A 12 -3.61 8.35 13.11
CA GLU A 12 -4.10 9.24 14.16
C GLU A 12 -3.22 9.25 15.43
N THR A 13 -2.36 8.26 15.62
CA THR A 13 -1.49 8.20 16.79
C THR A 13 -0.50 9.37 16.83
N PRO A 14 -0.15 9.91 18.02
CA PRO A 14 0.80 11.02 18.12
C PRO A 14 2.16 10.73 17.45
N MET A 15 2.65 9.49 17.55
CA MET A 15 3.89 9.06 16.90
C MET A 15 3.76 9.01 15.38
N ALA A 16 2.63 8.53 14.84
CA ALA A 16 2.41 8.54 13.40
C ALA A 16 2.20 9.95 12.85
N LYS A 17 1.47 10.81 13.57
CA LYS A 17 1.35 12.24 13.24
C LYS A 17 2.71 12.94 13.26
N TRP A 18 3.54 12.66 14.28
CA TRP A 18 4.91 13.15 14.34
C TRP A 18 5.76 12.64 13.18
N ALA A 19 5.69 11.35 12.85
CA ALA A 19 6.43 10.77 11.72
C ALA A 19 5.96 11.32 10.36
N MET A 20 4.66 11.53 10.17
CA MET A 20 4.08 12.17 8.97
C MET A 20 4.47 13.64 8.86
N ASN A 21 4.63 14.33 9.98
CA ASN A 21 5.12 15.71 10.00
C ASN A 21 6.66 15.78 9.96
N CYS A 22 7.34 14.64 10.02
CA CYS A 22 8.78 14.57 9.93
C CYS A 22 9.20 14.66 8.46
N THR A 23 9.96 15.69 8.13
CA THR A 23 10.51 15.88 6.78
C THR A 23 11.79 15.07 6.54
N SER A 24 12.12 14.11 7.41
CA SER A 24 13.32 13.28 7.25
C SER A 24 13.11 12.23 6.17
N GLU A 25 14.04 12.16 5.23
CA GLU A 25 14.06 11.16 4.16
C GLU A 25 14.16 9.73 4.71
N VAL A 26 15.00 9.52 5.72
CA VAL A 26 15.17 8.23 6.42
C VAL A 26 13.86 7.80 7.09
N MET A 27 13.09 8.73 7.65
CA MET A 27 11.78 8.42 8.23
C MET A 27 10.78 8.01 7.15
N GLN A 28 10.75 8.72 6.02
CA GLN A 28 9.90 8.36 4.88
C GLN A 28 10.25 6.99 4.30
N MET A 29 11.55 6.69 4.18
CA MET A 29 12.06 5.36 3.82
C MET A 29 11.62 4.26 4.79
N CYS A 30 11.72 4.52 6.10
CA CYS A 30 11.22 3.62 7.14
C CYS A 30 9.71 3.38 7.02
N MET A 31 8.93 4.44 6.78
CA MET A 31 7.47 4.33 6.59
C MET A 31 7.12 3.49 5.37
N LEU A 32 7.81 3.71 4.24
CA LEU A 32 7.63 2.94 3.01
C LEU A 32 7.97 1.46 3.23
N ALA A 33 9.12 1.18 3.85
CA ALA A 33 9.55 -0.18 4.17
C ALA A 33 8.61 -0.89 5.16
N ARG A 34 8.11 -0.16 6.17
CA ARG A 34 7.17 -0.69 7.16
C ARG A 34 5.79 -0.98 6.56
N GLY A 35 5.36 -0.20 5.57
CA GLY A 35 4.05 -0.33 4.94
C GLY A 35 3.74 -1.76 4.49
N GLU A 36 4.68 -2.44 3.83
CA GLU A 36 4.53 -3.83 3.38
C GLU A 36 4.54 -4.85 4.52
N VAL A 37 5.37 -4.64 5.55
CA VAL A 37 5.47 -5.54 6.71
C VAL A 37 4.12 -5.68 7.43
N GLU A 38 3.35 -4.59 7.50
CA GLU A 38 2.06 -4.58 8.20
C GLU A 38 1.01 -5.50 7.57
N PHE A 39 1.13 -5.77 6.26
CA PHE A 39 0.25 -6.67 5.54
C PHE A 39 0.67 -8.14 5.63
N MET A 40 1.89 -8.46 6.08
CA MET A 40 2.36 -9.86 6.13
C MET A 40 1.45 -10.78 6.97
N LYS A 41 0.77 -10.24 7.98
CA LYS A 41 -0.23 -10.97 8.78
C LYS A 41 -1.43 -11.45 7.96
N SER A 42 -1.65 -10.88 6.78
CA SER A 42 -2.70 -11.25 5.82
C SER A 42 -2.41 -12.54 5.06
N GLU A 43 -1.14 -12.99 5.04
CA GLU A 43 -0.73 -14.15 4.26
C GLU A 43 -1.56 -15.42 4.53
N PRO A 44 -1.91 -15.81 5.77
CA PRO A 44 -2.66 -17.04 5.99
C PRO A 44 -4.04 -17.02 5.35
N ALA A 45 -4.69 -15.85 5.31
CA ALA A 45 -5.98 -15.67 4.66
C ALA A 45 -5.85 -15.77 3.13
N VAL A 46 -4.85 -15.10 2.55
CA VAL A 46 -4.57 -15.17 1.11
C VAL A 46 -4.24 -16.60 0.69
N PHE A 47 -3.37 -17.29 1.43
CA PHE A 47 -3.00 -18.67 1.17
C PHE A 47 -4.20 -19.62 1.26
N HIS A 48 -5.04 -19.48 2.30
CA HIS A 48 -6.25 -20.30 2.46
C HIS A 48 -7.18 -20.17 1.25
N TRP A 49 -7.48 -18.95 0.83
CA TRP A 49 -8.37 -18.69 -0.30
C TRP A 49 -7.76 -19.09 -1.63
N ALA A 50 -6.46 -18.83 -1.86
CA ALA A 50 -5.76 -19.28 -3.05
C ALA A 50 -5.80 -20.81 -3.19
N ARG A 51 -5.57 -21.55 -2.09
CA ARG A 51 -5.68 -23.02 -2.08
C ARG A 51 -7.10 -23.51 -2.35
N LYS A 52 -8.11 -22.83 -1.79
CA LYS A 52 -9.52 -23.21 -1.89
C LYS A 52 -10.11 -22.91 -3.27
N LEU A 53 -9.86 -21.72 -3.79
CA LEU A 53 -10.41 -21.23 -5.06
C LEU A 53 -9.59 -21.69 -6.26
N ARG A 54 -8.29 -21.98 -6.07
CA ARG A 54 -7.33 -22.33 -7.14
C ARG A 54 -7.41 -21.37 -8.33
N PRO A 55 -7.20 -20.06 -8.11
CA PRO A 55 -7.30 -19.09 -9.19
C PRO A 55 -6.21 -19.32 -10.24
N ASP A 56 -6.49 -18.94 -11.48
CA ASP A 56 -5.51 -18.99 -12.58
C ASP A 56 -4.34 -18.03 -12.37
N CYS A 57 -4.53 -16.98 -11.56
CA CYS A 57 -3.47 -16.05 -11.15
C CYS A 57 -3.79 -15.29 -9.85
N LEU A 58 -2.76 -14.70 -9.26
CA LEU A 58 -2.84 -13.77 -8.13
C LEU A 58 -2.53 -12.35 -8.62
N GLY A 59 -3.54 -11.47 -8.62
CA GLY A 59 -3.33 -10.03 -8.79
C GLY A 59 -2.90 -9.38 -7.47
N PHE A 60 -1.89 -8.51 -7.49
CA PHE A 60 -1.42 -7.83 -6.28
C PHE A 60 -1.02 -6.37 -6.48
N GLY A 61 -1.25 -5.54 -5.47
CA GLY A 61 -0.67 -4.19 -5.36
C GLY A 61 0.63 -4.20 -4.54
N PHE A 62 1.33 -3.06 -4.49
CA PHE A 62 2.68 -2.99 -3.91
C PHE A 62 2.76 -3.48 -2.45
N THR A 63 1.76 -3.20 -1.61
CA THR A 63 1.72 -3.63 -0.20
C THR A 63 1.63 -5.15 -0.01
N MET A 64 1.23 -5.88 -1.06
CA MET A 64 0.99 -7.32 -1.04
C MET A 64 2.05 -8.13 -1.79
N GLY A 65 3.11 -7.49 -2.30
CA GLY A 65 4.11 -8.13 -3.16
C GLY A 65 4.78 -9.35 -2.52
N SER A 66 5.26 -9.23 -1.28
CA SER A 66 5.91 -10.34 -0.57
C SER A 66 4.98 -11.54 -0.30
N ILE A 67 3.69 -11.27 -0.10
CA ILE A 67 2.64 -12.28 0.13
C ILE A 67 2.30 -12.98 -1.17
N ALA A 68 2.03 -12.23 -2.24
CA ALA A 68 1.70 -12.77 -3.55
C ALA A 68 2.85 -13.63 -4.09
N LEU A 69 4.09 -13.17 -3.95
CA LEU A 69 5.29 -13.94 -4.29
C LEU A 69 5.36 -15.27 -3.52
N THR A 70 5.14 -15.23 -2.21
CA THR A 70 5.25 -16.42 -1.35
C THR A 70 4.12 -17.42 -1.62
N VAL A 71 2.88 -16.94 -1.73
CA VAL A 71 1.72 -17.79 -2.01
C VAL A 71 1.79 -18.36 -3.43
N GLY A 72 2.17 -17.55 -4.42
CA GLY A 72 2.34 -17.97 -5.80
C GLY A 72 3.39 -19.07 -5.95
N GLN A 73 4.55 -18.92 -5.31
CA GLN A 73 5.59 -19.95 -5.28
C GLN A 73 5.14 -21.24 -4.58
N ALA A 74 4.43 -21.12 -3.45
CA ALA A 74 4.02 -22.27 -2.65
C ALA A 74 2.90 -23.10 -3.30
N LEU A 75 2.02 -22.45 -4.05
CA LEU A 75 0.86 -23.09 -4.69
C LEU A 75 1.02 -23.26 -6.20
N HIS A 76 2.15 -22.84 -6.77
CA HIS A 76 2.39 -22.79 -8.21
C HIS A 76 1.30 -22.01 -8.96
N ILE A 77 0.97 -20.83 -8.47
CA ILE A 77 0.00 -19.90 -9.09
C ILE A 77 0.78 -18.67 -9.60
N PRO A 78 0.60 -18.22 -10.86
CA PRO A 78 1.27 -17.02 -11.36
C PRO A 78 0.83 -15.79 -10.57
N ALA A 79 1.74 -14.87 -10.28
CA ALA A 79 1.43 -13.62 -9.62
C ALA A 79 1.73 -12.44 -10.56
N ILE A 80 0.73 -11.57 -10.79
CA ILE A 80 0.84 -10.39 -11.65
C ILE A 80 0.60 -9.13 -10.80
N GLY A 81 1.56 -8.21 -10.85
CA GLY A 81 1.49 -6.98 -10.07
C GLY A 81 0.78 -5.84 -10.80
N PHE A 82 -0.02 -5.05 -10.09
CA PHE A 82 -0.54 -3.74 -10.51
C PHE A 82 0.04 -2.68 -9.57
N ILE A 83 1.08 -1.98 -10.02
CA ILE A 83 1.91 -1.14 -9.15
C ILE A 83 1.61 0.34 -9.36
N LEU A 84 0.83 0.90 -8.43
CA LEU A 84 0.46 2.32 -8.41
C LEU A 84 1.49 3.23 -7.72
N GLN A 85 2.52 2.65 -7.10
CA GLN A 85 3.63 3.39 -6.52
C GLN A 85 4.94 2.92 -7.16
N PRO A 86 5.32 3.45 -8.33
CA PRO A 86 6.47 2.94 -9.09
C PRO A 86 7.80 3.15 -8.36
N THR A 87 7.87 4.10 -7.41
CA THR A 87 9.09 4.37 -6.62
C THR A 87 9.49 3.20 -5.70
N VAL A 88 8.66 2.18 -5.51
CA VAL A 88 9.07 0.94 -4.81
C VAL A 88 9.86 -0.01 -5.71
N ILE A 89 9.72 0.12 -7.03
CA ILE A 89 10.40 -0.72 -8.02
C ILE A 89 11.84 -0.23 -8.16
N PRO A 90 12.86 -1.08 -7.91
CA PRO A 90 14.26 -0.71 -8.05
C PRO A 90 14.59 -0.16 -9.43
N SER A 91 15.18 1.04 -9.48
CA SER A 91 15.75 1.63 -10.69
C SER A 91 16.87 2.63 -10.34
N ALA A 92 17.78 2.85 -11.27
CA ALA A 92 18.74 3.94 -11.24
C ALA A 92 18.16 5.27 -11.80
N ALA A 93 17.01 5.24 -12.47
CA ALA A 93 16.41 6.40 -13.12
C ALA A 93 15.75 7.39 -12.13
N TYR A 94 15.34 6.92 -10.96
CA TYR A 94 14.71 7.73 -9.91
C TYR A 94 15.01 7.11 -8.53
N PRO A 95 14.98 7.90 -7.44
CA PRO A 95 15.13 7.37 -6.09
C PRO A 95 13.78 6.85 -5.54
N PRO A 96 13.81 5.97 -4.53
CA PRO A 96 12.59 5.43 -3.90
C PRO A 96 11.77 6.49 -3.13
N VAL A 97 12.46 7.52 -2.62
CA VAL A 97 11.89 8.70 -1.99
C VAL A 97 12.66 9.90 -2.54
N ILE A 98 11.97 10.96 -2.97
CA ILE A 98 12.63 12.19 -3.38
C ILE A 98 13.16 12.90 -2.13
N PRO A 99 14.45 13.32 -2.14
CA PRO A 99 15.05 14.10 -1.06
C PRO A 99 14.23 15.33 -0.65
N VAL A 100 14.32 15.70 0.63
CA VAL A 100 13.79 16.98 1.10
C VAL A 100 14.91 17.98 0.99
N ASP A 101 14.97 18.69 -0.14
CA ASP A 101 15.96 19.75 -0.34
C ASP A 101 15.94 20.72 0.85
N SER A 102 17.01 20.67 1.65
CA SER A 102 17.30 21.64 2.69
C SER A 102 18.53 22.44 2.26
N HIS A 103 18.40 23.21 1.18
CA HIS A 103 19.36 24.16 0.59
C HIS A 103 20.76 24.24 1.25
N SER A 104 21.57 23.19 1.16
CA SER A 104 22.91 23.12 1.76
C SER A 104 23.90 22.61 0.73
N ILE A 105 24.23 23.42 -0.28
CA ILE A 105 25.20 23.09 -1.34
C ILE A 105 26.53 22.62 -0.69
N GLY A 106 26.71 21.32 -0.54
CA GLY A 106 27.76 20.75 0.31
C GLY A 106 28.04 19.28 0.06
N LEU A 107 29.19 18.82 0.53
CA LEU A 107 29.66 17.43 0.44
C LEU A 107 28.72 16.44 1.14
N LEU A 108 27.92 16.92 2.10
CA LEU A 108 26.96 16.14 2.89
C LEU A 108 25.76 15.66 2.07
N ASP A 109 25.19 16.50 1.19
CA ASP A 109 24.07 16.11 0.31
C ASP A 109 24.44 14.96 -0.64
N ARG A 110 25.70 14.88 -1.10
CA ARG A 110 26.19 13.76 -1.92
C ARG A 110 26.36 12.46 -1.14
N VAL A 111 26.56 12.55 0.17
CA VAL A 111 26.63 11.38 1.07
C VAL A 111 25.21 10.96 1.45
N GLU A 112 24.31 11.89 1.73
CA GLU A 112 22.89 11.64 1.95
C GLU A 112 22.23 11.04 0.70
N ALA A 113 22.49 11.56 -0.50
CA ALA A 113 22.00 10.99 -1.76
C ALA A 113 22.39 9.50 -1.96
N LYS A 114 23.55 9.07 -1.44
CA LYS A 114 23.95 7.65 -1.43
C LYS A 114 23.24 6.83 -0.35
N LEU A 115 22.78 7.47 0.72
CA LEU A 115 21.97 6.89 1.79
C LEU A 115 20.46 6.86 1.47
N VAL A 116 20.00 7.55 0.41
CA VAL A 116 18.61 7.48 -0.09
C VAL A 116 18.41 6.74 -1.43
N GLY A 117 19.43 6.06 -1.94
CA GLY A 117 19.28 5.22 -3.13
C GLY A 117 18.48 3.93 -2.88
N HIS A 118 18.04 3.27 -3.96
CA HIS A 118 17.35 1.98 -3.88
C HIS A 118 18.15 0.89 -3.15
N GLY A 119 19.48 0.92 -3.16
CA GLY A 119 20.32 0.02 -2.37
C GLY A 119 20.16 0.21 -0.86
N ALA A 120 20.12 1.46 -0.39
CA ALA A 120 19.90 1.77 1.03
C ALA A 120 18.47 1.42 1.45
N GLN A 121 17.48 1.72 0.61
CA GLN A 121 16.08 1.33 0.84
C GLN A 121 15.93 -0.19 0.91
N THR A 122 16.61 -0.92 0.02
CA THR A 122 16.61 -2.39 0.01
C THR A 122 17.23 -2.95 1.29
N PHE A 123 18.37 -2.40 1.73
CA PHE A 123 19.00 -2.78 2.99
C PHE A 123 18.06 -2.56 4.18
N LEU A 124 17.47 -1.37 4.28
CA LEU A 124 16.53 -1.01 5.34
C LEU A 124 15.31 -1.93 5.32
N LYS A 125 14.70 -2.14 4.15
CA LYS A 125 13.57 -3.05 3.97
C LYS A 125 13.92 -4.48 4.37
N SER A 126 15.07 -5.00 3.93
CA SER A 126 15.55 -6.33 4.32
C SER A 126 15.72 -6.45 5.84
N LEU A 127 16.23 -5.40 6.50
CA LEU A 127 16.37 -5.38 7.95
C LEU A 127 15.01 -5.40 8.67
N MET A 128 14.00 -4.73 8.12
CA MET A 128 12.65 -4.67 8.72
C MET A 128 11.83 -5.94 8.47
N GLU A 129 11.85 -6.46 7.25
CA GLU A 129 11.11 -7.66 6.84
C GLU A 129 11.73 -8.95 7.39
N ASN A 130 13.06 -8.96 7.42
CA ASN A 130 13.84 -10.16 7.61
C ASN A 130 15.15 -9.93 8.37
N PRO A 131 15.12 -9.33 9.58
CA PRO A 131 16.34 -9.08 10.35
C PRO A 131 17.11 -10.39 10.54
N LEU A 132 18.36 -10.41 10.06
CA LEU A 132 19.27 -11.56 10.11
C LEU A 132 18.71 -12.86 9.49
N GLY A 133 17.77 -12.77 8.55
CA GLY A 133 17.14 -13.97 7.96
C GLY A 133 16.11 -14.67 8.87
N MET A 134 15.79 -14.06 10.01
CA MET A 134 14.91 -14.63 11.03
C MET A 134 13.58 -13.88 11.20
N GLY A 135 13.26 -12.96 10.29
CA GLY A 135 12.04 -12.16 10.35
C GLY A 135 10.77 -12.87 9.94
N GLU A 136 9.68 -12.10 9.96
CA GLU A 136 8.32 -12.55 9.61
C GLU A 136 8.28 -13.18 8.23
N LEU A 137 8.90 -12.55 7.22
CA LEU A 137 8.88 -13.05 5.84
C LEU A 137 9.53 -14.43 5.72
N SER A 138 10.69 -14.64 6.33
CA SER A 138 11.34 -15.96 6.33
C SER A 138 10.53 -17.01 7.08
N ARG A 139 9.88 -16.65 8.19
CA ARG A 139 8.99 -17.59 8.91
C ARG A 139 7.80 -17.97 8.06
N ILE A 140 7.17 -17.00 7.39
CA ILE A 140 6.06 -17.25 6.46
C ILE A 140 6.51 -18.20 5.35
N ARG A 141 7.62 -17.90 4.68
CA ARG A 141 8.16 -18.74 3.59
C ARG A 141 8.48 -20.17 4.04
N ARG A 142 9.16 -20.34 5.18
CA ARG A 142 9.45 -21.67 5.75
C ARG A 142 8.19 -22.48 6.07
N ARG A 143 7.13 -21.84 6.59
CA ARG A 143 5.83 -22.50 6.81
C ARG A 143 5.18 -23.00 5.53
N ARG A 144 5.61 -22.50 4.37
CA ARG A 144 5.15 -22.93 3.04
C ARG A 144 6.17 -23.82 2.31
N GLY A 145 7.19 -24.31 3.01
CA GLY A 145 8.24 -25.16 2.41
C GLY A 145 9.21 -24.41 1.49
N LEU A 146 9.24 -23.07 1.55
CA LEU A 146 10.08 -22.25 0.69
C LEU A 146 11.33 -21.77 1.42
N ALA A 147 12.44 -21.70 0.68
CA ALA A 147 13.68 -21.09 1.18
C ALA A 147 13.49 -19.58 1.49
N PRO A 148 14.20 -19.03 2.48
CA PRO A 148 14.26 -17.59 2.72
C PRO A 148 14.68 -16.81 1.45
N LEU A 149 14.15 -15.60 1.26
CA LEU A 149 14.58 -14.72 0.16
C LEU A 149 16.00 -14.21 0.40
N LYS A 150 16.78 -14.15 -0.68
CA LYS A 150 18.08 -13.47 -0.71
C LYS A 150 17.83 -12.01 -1.11
N GLY A 151 17.43 -11.19 -0.15
CA GLY A 151 17.03 -9.79 -0.37
C GLY A 151 15.53 -9.56 -0.18
N THR A 152 14.98 -8.60 -0.92
CA THR A 152 13.57 -8.19 -0.87
C THR A 152 12.72 -8.86 -1.95
N CYS A 153 11.40 -8.80 -1.83
CA CYS A 153 10.49 -9.25 -2.89
C CYS A 153 10.68 -8.48 -4.21
N TRP A 154 11.03 -7.20 -4.16
CA TRP A 154 11.23 -6.37 -5.36
C TRP A 154 12.49 -6.76 -6.13
N GLU A 155 13.58 -7.06 -5.44
CA GLU A 155 14.78 -7.62 -6.08
C GLU A 155 14.48 -8.99 -6.70
N GLU A 156 13.68 -9.81 -6.02
CA GLU A 156 13.25 -11.09 -6.57
C GLU A 156 12.43 -10.89 -7.85
N PHE A 157 11.46 -9.98 -7.86
CA PHE A 157 10.66 -9.65 -9.06
C PHE A 157 11.53 -9.16 -10.21
N VAL A 158 12.55 -8.33 -9.93
CA VAL A 158 13.51 -7.88 -10.96
C VAL A 158 14.30 -9.06 -11.50
N ARG A 159 14.87 -9.87 -10.60
CA ARG A 159 15.72 -11.01 -10.93
C ARG A 159 14.98 -12.09 -11.73
N THR A 160 13.70 -12.29 -11.47
CA THR A 160 12.87 -13.30 -12.14
C THR A 160 12.11 -12.74 -13.35
N ASN A 161 12.25 -11.45 -13.68
CA ASN A 161 11.45 -10.78 -14.70
C ASN A 161 9.94 -11.05 -14.49
N ALA A 162 9.48 -10.84 -13.26
CA ALA A 162 8.09 -11.05 -12.88
C ALA A 162 7.15 -10.11 -13.69
N PRO A 163 5.90 -10.53 -13.97
CA PRO A 163 4.97 -9.69 -14.70
C PRO A 163 4.43 -8.56 -13.81
N LEU A 164 4.82 -7.32 -14.09
CA LEU A 164 4.34 -6.13 -13.40
C LEU A 164 3.72 -5.15 -14.39
N ILE A 165 2.50 -4.72 -14.10
CA ILE A 165 1.79 -3.67 -14.82
C ILE A 165 1.87 -2.41 -13.96
N VAL A 166 2.37 -1.34 -14.56
CA VAL A 166 2.45 -0.03 -13.95
C VAL A 166 1.44 0.85 -14.69
N PRO A 167 0.19 1.01 -14.17
CA PRO A 167 -0.90 1.75 -14.81
C PRO A 167 -0.67 3.26 -14.77
N ILE A 168 0.40 3.69 -15.44
CA ILE A 168 0.92 5.05 -15.45
C ILE A 168 1.44 5.34 -16.85
N SER A 169 0.94 6.43 -17.45
CA SER A 169 1.41 6.90 -18.75
C SER A 169 2.92 7.14 -18.74
N GLU A 170 3.59 6.67 -19.78
CA GLU A 170 5.03 6.89 -19.97
C GLU A 170 5.38 8.39 -20.08
N ALA A 171 4.50 9.19 -20.71
CA ALA A 171 4.67 10.64 -20.80
C ALA A 171 4.61 11.32 -19.42
N MET A 172 3.69 10.88 -18.56
CA MET A 172 3.60 11.35 -17.18
C MET A 172 4.83 10.92 -16.36
N PHE A 173 5.24 9.65 -16.51
CA PHE A 173 6.33 9.07 -15.72
C PHE A 173 7.72 9.59 -16.10
N GLY A 174 7.92 9.98 -17.37
CA GLY A 174 9.22 10.47 -17.87
C GLY A 174 10.01 9.44 -18.66
N GLY A 175 9.31 8.48 -19.27
CA GLY A 175 9.94 7.39 -19.99
C GLY A 175 10.06 6.13 -19.15
N ARG A 176 10.06 4.98 -19.82
CA ARG A 176 10.36 3.71 -19.22
C ARG A 176 11.83 3.64 -18.80
N PRO A 177 12.14 3.26 -17.53
CA PRO A 177 13.52 3.05 -17.11
C PRO A 177 14.20 1.94 -17.92
N ALA A 178 15.42 2.20 -18.38
CA ALA A 178 16.18 1.27 -19.21
C ALA A 178 16.61 0.00 -18.46
N ASP A 179 16.68 0.06 -17.13
CA ASP A 179 17.07 -1.03 -16.24
C ASP A 179 15.87 -1.86 -15.74
N TRP A 180 14.64 -1.50 -16.10
CA TRP A 180 13.47 -2.33 -15.79
C TRP A 180 13.47 -3.60 -16.67
N PRO A 181 13.15 -4.78 -16.10
CA PRO A 181 12.90 -6.01 -16.86
C PRO A 181 11.77 -5.85 -17.87
N SER A 182 11.85 -6.58 -19.00
CA SER A 182 10.90 -6.44 -20.13
C SER A 182 9.43 -6.65 -19.77
N ARG A 183 9.14 -7.42 -18.71
CA ARG A 183 7.77 -7.72 -18.25
C ARG A 183 7.27 -6.74 -17.19
N PHE A 184 8.03 -5.68 -16.91
CA PHE A 184 7.55 -4.52 -16.17
C PHE A 184 7.05 -3.52 -17.19
N VAL A 185 5.75 -3.26 -17.28
CA VAL A 185 5.17 -2.54 -18.42
C VAL A 185 4.46 -1.28 -17.91
N LEU A 186 4.92 -0.11 -18.36
CA LEU A 186 4.13 1.12 -18.26
C LEU A 186 2.97 1.01 -19.24
N THR A 187 1.78 1.41 -18.77
CA THR A 187 0.54 1.37 -19.56
C THR A 187 -0.17 2.70 -19.44
N GLU A 188 -1.50 2.73 -19.42
CA GLU A 188 -2.28 3.94 -19.24
C GLU A 188 -2.73 4.09 -17.79
N CYS A 189 -2.88 5.35 -17.36
CA CYS A 189 -3.56 5.63 -16.10
C CYS A 189 -5.00 5.14 -16.16
N ILE A 190 -5.47 4.55 -15.05
CA ILE A 190 -6.84 4.07 -14.94
C ILE A 190 -7.70 5.17 -14.32
N PHE A 191 -8.77 5.55 -15.02
CA PHE A 191 -9.69 6.61 -14.60
C PHE A 191 -11.10 6.07 -14.40
N LEU A 192 -11.79 6.58 -13.38
CA LEU A 192 -13.20 6.28 -13.19
C LEU A 192 -14.04 7.15 -14.14
N ARG A 193 -14.59 6.55 -15.19
CA ARG A 193 -15.40 7.23 -16.24
C ARG A 193 -16.73 6.54 -16.56
N SER A 194 -17.19 5.64 -15.69
CA SER A 194 -18.45 4.92 -15.91
C SER A 194 -19.68 5.83 -15.71
N ALA A 195 -20.83 5.39 -16.20
CA ALA A 195 -22.12 6.04 -15.94
C ALA A 195 -22.49 6.11 -14.45
N ALA A 196 -21.77 5.39 -13.58
CA ALA A 196 -21.92 5.46 -12.12
C ALA A 196 -21.25 6.69 -11.50
N VAL A 197 -20.47 7.47 -12.26
CA VAL A 197 -19.89 8.73 -11.77
C VAL A 197 -20.99 9.79 -11.71
N GLU A 198 -21.28 10.24 -10.49
CA GLU A 198 -22.27 11.27 -10.21
C GLU A 198 -22.02 12.56 -11.03
N GLU A 199 -23.08 13.31 -11.30
CA GLU A 199 -22.96 14.65 -11.87
C GLU A 199 -22.35 15.63 -10.88
N LEU A 200 -21.78 16.74 -11.39
CA LEU A 200 -21.36 17.83 -10.52
C LEU A 200 -22.57 18.41 -9.79
N GLU A 201 -22.39 18.74 -8.51
CA GLU A 201 -23.38 19.47 -7.73
C GLU A 201 -23.80 20.74 -8.49
N ALA A 202 -25.11 20.99 -8.60
CA ALA A 202 -25.63 22.11 -9.38
C ALA A 202 -25.07 23.47 -8.92
N GLY A 203 -24.86 23.66 -7.61
CA GLY A 203 -24.25 24.87 -7.06
C GLY A 203 -22.79 25.05 -7.49
N LEU A 204 -21.99 23.98 -7.41
CA LEU A 204 -20.61 23.98 -7.88
C LEU A 204 -20.53 24.25 -9.38
N ARG A 205 -21.42 23.64 -10.18
CA ARG A 205 -21.50 23.91 -11.62
C ARG A 205 -21.85 25.37 -11.89
N GLY A 206 -22.85 25.91 -11.20
CA GLY A 206 -23.26 27.31 -11.31
C GLY A 206 -22.14 28.29 -10.95
N PHE A 207 -21.33 27.99 -9.93
CA PHE A 207 -20.17 28.78 -9.54
C PHE A 207 -19.14 28.89 -10.67
N VAL A 208 -18.85 27.77 -11.34
CA VAL A 208 -17.92 27.73 -12.47
C VAL A 208 -18.50 28.47 -13.69
N ASP A 209 -19.77 28.24 -14.02
CA ASP A 209 -20.42 28.89 -15.16
C ASP A 209 -20.49 30.42 -14.99
N GLU A 210 -20.67 30.91 -13.77
CA GLU A 210 -20.63 32.34 -13.46
C GLU A 210 -19.22 32.93 -13.58
N ALA A 211 -18.20 32.22 -13.09
CA ALA A 211 -16.80 32.61 -13.27
C ALA A 211 -16.47 32.83 -14.75
N ARG A 212 -16.87 31.87 -15.59
CA ARG A 212 -16.66 31.91 -17.05
C ARG A 212 -17.36 33.09 -17.70
N ARG A 213 -18.58 33.42 -17.27
CA ARG A 213 -19.34 34.59 -17.77
C ARG A 213 -18.65 35.92 -17.47
N GLU A 214 -17.99 36.01 -16.32
CA GLU A 214 -17.26 37.20 -15.90
C GLU A 214 -15.81 37.24 -16.40
N GLY A 215 -15.36 36.19 -17.11
CA GLY A 215 -13.96 36.06 -17.53
C GLY A 215 -12.98 35.88 -16.37
N ALA A 216 -13.47 35.44 -15.21
CA ALA A 216 -12.63 35.17 -14.04
C ALA A 216 -12.06 33.74 -14.11
N PRO A 217 -10.75 33.55 -13.89
CA PRO A 217 -10.17 32.21 -13.86
C PRO A 217 -10.58 31.46 -12.60
N VAL A 218 -10.69 30.14 -12.70
CA VAL A 218 -11.08 29.23 -11.61
C VAL A 218 -9.88 28.39 -11.20
N VAL A 219 -9.47 28.53 -9.94
CA VAL A 219 -8.39 27.76 -9.34
C VAL A 219 -8.98 26.71 -8.39
N LEU A 220 -8.54 25.47 -8.52
CA LEU A 220 -8.91 24.38 -7.63
C LEU A 220 -7.82 24.15 -6.58
N MET A 221 -8.21 23.93 -5.33
CA MET A 221 -7.38 23.35 -4.28
C MET A 221 -7.95 21.99 -3.87
N ALA A 222 -7.18 20.92 -4.05
CA ALA A 222 -7.61 19.55 -3.79
C ALA A 222 -6.56 18.75 -3.01
N PHE A 223 -6.83 18.53 -1.72
CA PHE A 223 -5.91 17.84 -0.81
C PHE A 223 -6.35 16.43 -0.41
N SER A 224 -7.49 15.95 -0.92
CA SER A 224 -8.03 14.61 -0.64
C SER A 224 -8.13 14.35 0.88
N SER A 225 -7.80 13.15 1.35
CA SER A 225 -7.80 12.76 2.76
C SER A 225 -6.50 13.14 3.50
N MET A 226 -5.69 14.05 2.97
CA MET A 226 -4.46 14.47 3.65
C MET A 226 -4.81 15.30 4.89
N PRO A 227 -4.11 15.10 6.03
CA PRO A 227 -4.39 15.79 7.28
C PRO A 227 -3.91 17.24 7.24
N ILE A 228 -4.56 18.05 6.42
CA ILE A 228 -4.31 19.48 6.28
C ILE A 228 -5.46 20.21 6.97
N PRO A 229 -5.19 21.07 7.97
CA PRO A 229 -6.23 21.81 8.66
C PRO A 229 -7.08 22.63 7.69
N ARG A 230 -8.40 22.60 7.89
CA ARG A 230 -9.35 23.42 7.12
C ARG A 230 -8.98 24.91 7.15
N SER A 231 -8.48 25.41 8.28
CA SER A 231 -8.01 26.80 8.43
C SER A 231 -6.95 27.17 7.41
N ASP A 232 -5.96 26.29 7.21
CA ASP A 232 -4.80 26.57 6.36
C ASP A 232 -5.23 26.63 4.89
N ILE A 233 -6.15 25.75 4.49
CA ILE A 233 -6.71 25.75 3.13
C ILE A 233 -7.49 27.05 2.88
N LEU A 234 -8.34 27.45 3.83
CA LEU A 234 -9.11 28.69 3.73
C LEU A 234 -8.19 29.91 3.68
N GLU A 235 -7.18 30.00 4.55
CA GLU A 235 -6.25 31.13 4.54
C GLU A 235 -5.49 31.26 3.22
N LEU A 236 -5.03 30.15 2.65
CA LEU A 236 -4.41 30.14 1.32
C LEU A 236 -5.38 30.58 0.23
N ALA A 237 -6.62 30.06 0.23
CA ALA A 237 -7.63 30.43 -0.76
C ALA A 237 -7.96 31.93 -0.68
N MET A 238 -8.19 32.46 0.52
CA MET A 238 -8.46 33.89 0.75
C MET A 238 -7.30 34.77 0.28
N LYS A 239 -6.07 34.38 0.63
CA LYS A 239 -4.86 35.10 0.19
C LYS A 239 -4.79 35.17 -1.33
N MET A 240 -5.03 34.07 -2.04
CA MET A 240 -4.99 34.05 -3.51
C MET A 240 -6.12 34.87 -4.13
N ILE A 241 -7.35 34.80 -3.61
CA ILE A 241 -8.47 35.62 -4.09
C ILE A 241 -8.15 37.11 -3.97
N GLU A 242 -7.55 37.53 -2.84
CA GLU A 242 -7.37 38.95 -2.52
C GLU A 242 -6.10 39.57 -3.12
N GLU A 243 -5.03 38.78 -3.27
CA GLU A 243 -3.71 39.31 -3.65
C GLU A 243 -3.28 39.00 -5.08
N CYS A 244 -3.86 37.97 -5.74
CA CYS A 244 -3.49 37.66 -7.13
C CYS A 244 -4.01 38.74 -8.09
N LYS A 245 -3.15 39.16 -9.02
CA LYS A 245 -3.50 40.14 -10.06
C LYS A 245 -4.56 39.60 -11.01
N VAL A 246 -4.57 38.28 -11.24
CA VAL A 246 -5.54 37.60 -12.10
C VAL A 246 -6.93 37.46 -11.47
N ARG A 247 -7.10 37.84 -10.20
CA ARG A 247 -8.38 37.84 -9.45
C ARG A 247 -9.18 36.55 -9.62
N PRO A 248 -8.61 35.39 -9.23
CA PRO A 248 -9.25 34.10 -9.45
C PRO A 248 -10.45 33.89 -8.52
N ARG A 249 -11.39 33.05 -8.96
CA ARG A 249 -12.35 32.37 -8.10
C ARG A 249 -11.76 31.03 -7.65
N LEU A 250 -11.97 30.67 -6.38
CA LEU A 250 -11.35 29.48 -5.79
C LEU A 250 -12.40 28.42 -5.42
N ILE A 251 -12.10 27.16 -5.76
CA ILE A 251 -12.79 25.99 -5.22
C ILE A 251 -11.85 25.28 -4.26
N ALA A 252 -12.27 25.07 -3.03
CA ALA A 252 -11.53 24.33 -2.01
C ALA A 252 -12.23 23.01 -1.70
N LEU A 253 -11.58 21.90 -2.04
CA LEU A 253 -12.02 20.55 -1.69
C LEU A 253 -11.31 20.09 -0.42
N MET A 254 -12.08 20.01 0.67
CA MET A 254 -11.58 19.80 2.03
C MET A 254 -11.49 18.31 2.43
N GLY A 255 -12.01 17.40 1.61
CA GLY A 255 -12.06 15.98 1.96
C GLY A 255 -12.83 15.75 3.27
N PRO A 256 -12.34 14.87 4.17
CA PRO A 256 -12.97 14.61 5.46
C PRO A 256 -12.86 15.79 6.45
N HIS A 257 -12.08 16.83 6.12
CA HIS A 257 -11.83 17.98 7.01
C HIS A 257 -12.84 19.12 6.83
N LYS A 258 -13.85 18.96 5.95
CA LYS A 258 -14.85 20.01 5.67
C LYS A 258 -15.54 20.53 6.95
N ASP A 259 -15.84 19.63 7.88
CA ASP A 259 -16.57 19.97 9.10
C ASP A 259 -15.65 20.24 10.30
N GLU A 260 -14.33 20.32 10.07
CA GLU A 260 -13.36 20.63 11.12
C GLU A 260 -13.61 22.05 11.69
N PRO A 261 -13.59 22.22 13.02
CA PRO A 261 -13.74 23.52 13.64
C PRO A 261 -12.67 24.51 13.16
N CYS A 262 -13.09 25.72 12.85
CA CYS A 262 -12.21 26.79 12.39
C CYS A 262 -12.48 28.08 13.19
N GLY A 263 -11.47 28.92 13.35
CA GLY A 263 -11.58 30.16 14.11
C GLY A 263 -12.63 31.11 13.53
N ALA A 264 -13.41 31.76 14.41
CA ALA A 264 -14.54 32.61 14.02
C ALA A 264 -14.17 33.70 13.00
N LYS A 265 -13.00 34.31 13.13
CA LYS A 265 -12.49 35.33 12.18
C LYS A 265 -12.22 34.79 10.79
N ILE A 266 -11.67 33.57 10.69
CA ILE A 266 -11.40 32.91 9.40
C ILE A 266 -12.74 32.59 8.73
N MET A 267 -13.70 32.06 9.50
CA MET A 267 -15.03 31.74 8.98
C MET A 267 -15.79 32.97 8.50
N GLU A 268 -15.78 34.06 9.27
CA GLU A 268 -16.45 35.31 8.88
C GLU A 268 -15.93 35.85 7.54
N ARG A 269 -14.60 35.83 7.35
CA ARG A 269 -13.96 36.27 6.10
C ARG A 269 -14.26 35.31 4.95
N ALA A 270 -14.13 34.01 5.17
CA ALA A 270 -14.46 32.99 4.16
C ALA A 270 -15.92 33.09 3.72
N ASP A 271 -16.86 33.24 4.65
CA ASP A 271 -18.29 33.39 4.34
C ASP A 271 -18.59 34.69 3.61
N GLY A 272 -17.84 35.77 3.91
CA GLY A 272 -17.87 37.00 3.12
C GLY A 272 -17.49 36.79 1.65
N LEU A 273 -16.49 35.95 1.38
CA LEU A 273 -16.06 35.64 0.00
C LEU A 273 -17.01 34.65 -0.69
N LYS A 274 -17.59 33.69 0.04
CA LYS A 274 -18.65 32.81 -0.47
C LYS A 274 -19.87 33.61 -0.91
N ARG A 275 -20.33 34.58 -0.11
CA ARG A 275 -21.46 35.47 -0.47
C ARG A 275 -21.17 36.32 -1.71
N LYS A 276 -19.90 36.61 -1.99
CA LYS A 276 -19.46 37.33 -3.20
C LYS A 276 -19.26 36.41 -4.41
N GLY A 277 -19.47 35.10 -4.28
CA GLY A 277 -19.22 34.13 -5.34
C GLY A 277 -17.74 33.94 -5.68
N LEU A 278 -16.82 34.25 -4.76
CA LEU A 278 -15.37 34.15 -4.98
C LEU A 278 -14.74 32.86 -4.42
N LEU A 279 -15.41 32.22 -3.47
CA LEU A 279 -14.94 31.00 -2.82
C LEU A 279 -16.08 29.96 -2.79
N TRP A 280 -15.77 28.73 -3.22
CA TRP A 280 -16.63 27.55 -3.06
C TRP A 280 -15.94 26.51 -2.18
N GLU A 281 -16.67 25.90 -1.25
CA GLU A 281 -16.14 24.88 -0.35
C GLU A 281 -16.97 23.59 -0.46
N ALA A 282 -16.29 22.46 -0.71
CA ALA A 282 -16.93 21.15 -0.77
C ALA A 282 -16.06 20.06 -0.13
N GLY A 283 -16.66 18.90 0.16
CA GLY A 283 -15.91 17.74 0.68
C GLY A 283 -15.16 17.04 -0.46
N GLY A 284 -15.77 16.95 -1.62
CA GLY A 284 -15.17 16.39 -2.82
C GLY A 284 -16.04 16.65 -4.04
N ALA A 285 -15.55 16.25 -5.21
CA ALA A 285 -16.26 16.32 -6.48
C ALA A 285 -15.68 15.28 -7.44
N PRO A 286 -16.45 14.79 -8.43
CA PRO A 286 -15.93 13.89 -9.46
C PRO A 286 -14.90 14.61 -10.34
N PHE A 287 -13.61 14.30 -10.14
CA PHE A 287 -12.49 14.97 -10.84
C PHE A 287 -12.62 14.92 -12.37
N GLY A 288 -13.04 13.78 -12.93
CA GLY A 288 -13.23 13.64 -14.38
C GLY A 288 -14.23 14.63 -14.99
N LYS A 289 -15.13 15.22 -14.19
CA LYS A 289 -16.07 16.27 -14.61
C LYS A 289 -15.64 17.67 -14.17
N LEU A 290 -14.97 17.78 -13.02
CA LEU A 290 -14.56 19.08 -12.46
C LEU A 290 -13.27 19.62 -13.07
N LEU A 291 -12.21 18.81 -13.13
CA LEU A 291 -10.87 19.30 -13.49
C LEU A 291 -10.78 19.91 -14.89
N PRO A 292 -11.47 19.38 -15.92
CA PRO A 292 -11.49 20.01 -17.24
C PRO A 292 -12.09 21.42 -17.27
N LEU A 293 -12.79 21.84 -16.20
CA LEU A 293 -13.40 23.17 -16.09
C LEU A 293 -12.50 24.19 -15.37
N MET A 294 -11.37 23.77 -14.81
CA MET A 294 -10.45 24.63 -14.05
C MET A 294 -9.46 25.33 -14.98
N ASP A 295 -8.79 26.37 -14.49
CA ASP A 295 -7.68 27.03 -15.18
C ASP A 295 -6.31 26.76 -14.52
N CYS A 296 -6.31 26.35 -13.25
CA CYS A 296 -5.13 25.95 -12.52
C CYS A 296 -5.53 25.02 -11.36
N ILE A 297 -4.69 24.02 -11.06
CA ILE A 297 -4.94 23.02 -10.02
C ILE A 297 -3.81 23.02 -9.00
N ILE A 298 -4.15 23.19 -7.73
CA ILE A 298 -3.25 23.06 -6.58
C ILE A 298 -3.63 21.78 -5.84
N MET A 299 -2.68 20.86 -5.66
CA MET A 299 -2.98 19.51 -5.18
C MET A 299 -1.90 18.94 -4.26
N HIS A 300 -2.25 17.91 -3.50
CA HIS A 300 -1.30 17.21 -2.62
C HIS A 300 -0.23 16.37 -3.34
N GLY A 301 -0.42 16.06 -4.63
CA GLY A 301 0.54 15.32 -5.44
C GLY A 301 0.44 13.79 -5.37
N GLY A 302 -0.66 13.18 -4.91
CA GLY A 302 -0.80 11.72 -5.04
C GLY A 302 -0.98 11.30 -6.51
N LEU A 303 -0.61 10.06 -6.86
CA LEU A 303 -0.70 9.56 -8.25
C LEU A 303 -2.07 9.87 -8.90
N GLY A 304 -3.17 9.46 -8.26
CA GLY A 304 -4.51 9.58 -8.86
C GLY A 304 -4.91 11.02 -9.15
N THR A 305 -4.73 11.92 -8.18
CA THR A 305 -5.00 13.36 -8.36
C THR A 305 -4.08 13.98 -9.41
N THR A 306 -2.80 13.60 -9.41
CA THR A 306 -1.82 14.11 -10.38
C THR A 306 -2.16 13.66 -11.80
N ALA A 307 -2.51 12.39 -12.00
CA ALA A 307 -2.89 11.86 -13.30
C ALA A 307 -4.13 12.58 -13.86
N GLU A 308 -5.16 12.78 -13.02
CA GLU A 308 -6.36 13.52 -13.37
C GLU A 308 -6.05 15.00 -13.71
N ALA A 309 -5.20 15.65 -12.91
CA ALA A 309 -4.83 17.06 -13.09
C ALA A 309 -3.99 17.29 -14.36
N LEU A 310 -2.99 16.43 -14.61
CA LEU A 310 -2.18 16.49 -15.82
C LEU A 310 -3.04 16.26 -17.07
N ARG A 311 -3.99 15.32 -17.01
CA ARG A 311 -4.92 15.05 -18.11
C ARG A 311 -5.88 16.22 -18.38
N ALA A 312 -6.19 17.06 -17.38
CA ALA A 312 -6.96 18.28 -17.57
C ALA A 312 -6.20 19.35 -18.38
N ALA A 313 -4.90 19.16 -18.66
CA ALA A 313 -4.09 20.00 -19.53
C ALA A 313 -4.01 21.47 -19.08
N VAL A 314 -4.03 21.69 -17.77
CA VAL A 314 -3.88 23.01 -17.12
C VAL A 314 -2.65 23.02 -16.20
N PRO A 315 -2.10 24.21 -15.89
CA PRO A 315 -1.04 24.34 -14.89
C PRO A 315 -1.38 23.65 -13.58
N CYS A 316 -0.42 22.91 -13.04
CA CYS A 316 -0.56 22.15 -11.82
C CYS A 316 0.49 22.59 -10.79
N MET A 317 0.12 22.65 -9.51
CA MET A 317 1.03 22.95 -8.41
C MET A 317 0.89 21.88 -7.35
N VAL A 318 2.01 21.34 -6.88
CA VAL A 318 2.01 20.33 -5.83
C VAL A 318 2.45 20.94 -4.50
N THR A 319 1.59 20.83 -3.50
CA THR A 319 1.85 21.27 -2.13
C THR A 319 1.04 20.47 -1.13
N GLY A 320 1.49 20.39 0.12
CA GLY A 320 0.83 19.58 1.14
C GLY A 320 1.84 19.11 2.18
N VAL A 321 1.61 17.93 2.74
CA VAL A 321 2.58 17.26 3.61
C VAL A 321 3.76 16.70 2.80
N LEU A 322 3.54 16.39 1.52
CA LEU A 322 4.55 15.86 0.59
C LEU A 322 5.19 14.57 1.13
N LEU A 323 4.35 13.57 1.37
CA LEU A 323 4.76 12.25 1.87
C LEU A 323 4.69 11.18 0.79
N MET A 324 5.49 10.12 0.96
CA MET A 324 5.52 8.97 0.05
C MET A 324 5.83 9.40 -1.40
N ASP A 325 4.92 9.12 -2.33
CA ASP A 325 5.06 9.43 -3.75
C ASP A 325 4.72 10.89 -4.09
N GLN A 326 4.22 11.68 -3.15
CA GLN A 326 3.77 13.05 -3.42
C GLN A 326 4.89 13.97 -3.91
N ARG A 327 6.09 13.82 -3.35
CA ARG A 327 7.27 14.57 -3.82
C ARG A 327 7.69 14.13 -5.21
N PHE A 328 7.66 12.83 -5.48
CA PHE A 328 7.96 12.29 -6.80
C PHE A 328 7.04 12.90 -7.86
N TRP A 329 5.73 12.88 -7.64
CA TRP A 329 4.78 13.47 -8.58
C TRP A 329 4.86 14.98 -8.67
N GLY A 330 5.17 15.67 -7.56
CA GLY A 330 5.45 17.11 -7.59
C GLY A 330 6.68 17.45 -8.43
N GLN A 331 7.75 16.68 -8.29
CA GLN A 331 8.95 16.83 -9.12
C GLN A 331 8.65 16.52 -10.58
N ARG A 332 7.83 15.49 -10.88
CA ARG A 332 7.39 15.20 -12.25
C ARG A 332 6.62 16.37 -12.87
N VAL A 333 5.72 17.02 -12.12
CA VAL A 333 5.02 18.25 -12.56
C VAL A 333 6.02 19.35 -12.93
N HIS A 334 7.06 19.54 -12.10
CA HIS A 334 8.11 20.52 -12.35
C HIS A 334 8.96 20.18 -13.57
N GLU A 335 9.42 18.94 -13.70
CA GLU A 335 10.28 18.46 -14.80
C GLU A 335 9.56 18.48 -16.16
N LEU A 336 8.25 18.19 -16.17
CA LEU A 336 7.40 18.37 -17.34
C LEU A 336 7.18 19.86 -17.69
N GLY A 337 7.56 20.77 -16.78
CA GLY A 337 7.42 22.21 -16.93
C GLY A 337 5.98 22.68 -16.92
N VAL A 338 5.06 21.91 -16.33
CA VAL A 338 3.63 22.24 -16.24
C VAL A 338 3.27 22.88 -14.88
N GLY A 339 4.29 23.15 -14.07
CA GLY A 339 4.16 23.76 -12.76
C GLY A 339 5.50 24.12 -12.11
N PRO A 340 5.47 24.80 -10.95
CA PRO A 340 6.64 25.09 -10.15
C PRO A 340 7.16 23.83 -9.44
N GLU A 341 8.34 23.97 -8.84
CA GLU A 341 8.87 22.99 -7.88
C GLU A 341 7.90 22.79 -6.70
N PRO A 342 7.69 21.55 -6.22
CA PRO A 342 6.78 21.30 -5.11
C PRO A 342 7.31 21.88 -3.81
N VAL A 343 6.46 22.59 -3.08
CA VAL A 343 6.81 23.15 -1.76
C VAL A 343 5.87 22.63 -0.66
N PRO A 344 6.36 22.36 0.56
CA PRO A 344 5.49 21.99 1.68
C PRO A 344 4.45 23.07 1.95
N ILE A 345 3.27 22.69 2.42
CA ILE A 345 2.15 23.64 2.64
C ILE A 345 2.51 24.78 3.60
N ALA A 346 3.33 24.48 4.61
CA ALA A 346 3.86 25.47 5.56
C ALA A 346 4.67 26.59 4.87
N GLN A 347 5.22 26.34 3.69
CA GLN A 347 5.99 27.31 2.90
C GLN A 347 5.20 27.84 1.70
N PHE A 348 4.09 27.19 1.32
CA PHE A 348 3.32 27.53 0.13
C PHE A 348 2.73 28.94 0.18
N HIS A 349 2.38 29.46 1.35
CA HIS A 349 1.89 30.84 1.52
C HIS A 349 2.87 31.91 0.97
N LYS A 350 4.18 31.60 0.90
CA LYS A 350 5.21 32.50 0.40
C LYS A 350 5.22 32.61 -1.13
N VAL A 351 4.72 31.58 -1.81
CA VAL A 351 4.84 31.44 -3.27
C VAL A 351 3.48 31.34 -3.97
N CYS A 352 2.38 31.08 -3.26
CA CYS A 352 1.08 30.78 -3.85
C CYS A 352 0.58 31.88 -4.80
N VAL A 353 0.67 33.16 -4.39
CA VAL A 353 0.23 34.31 -5.20
C VAL A 353 1.06 34.42 -6.49
N ALA A 354 2.39 34.40 -6.36
CA ALA A 354 3.28 34.51 -7.51
C ALA A 354 3.11 33.33 -8.48
N ASN A 355 2.95 32.12 -7.95
CA ASN A 355 2.75 30.94 -8.77
C ASN A 355 1.40 30.99 -9.50
N VAL A 356 0.31 31.41 -8.85
CA VAL A 356 -1.01 31.52 -9.51
C VAL A 356 -1.02 32.60 -10.58
N ASP A 357 -0.43 33.76 -10.31
CA ASP A 357 -0.28 34.82 -11.31
C ASP A 357 0.58 34.36 -12.50
N ALA A 358 1.66 33.60 -12.26
CA ALA A 358 2.49 33.06 -13.32
C ALA A 358 1.76 31.98 -14.14
N ALA A 359 1.00 31.10 -13.47
CA ALA A 359 0.24 30.03 -14.12
C ALA A 359 -0.85 30.56 -15.05
N LEU A 360 -1.54 31.63 -14.63
CA LEU A 360 -2.71 32.19 -15.31
C LEU A 360 -2.40 33.45 -16.14
N GLY A 361 -1.14 33.89 -16.15
CA GLY A 361 -0.70 35.01 -16.97
C GLY A 361 -0.77 34.70 -18.48
N PRO A 362 -0.91 35.73 -19.34
CA PRO A 362 -1.05 35.54 -20.79
C PRO A 362 0.14 34.83 -21.45
N ASP A 363 1.33 34.98 -20.88
CA ASP A 363 2.58 34.39 -21.39
C ASP A 363 3.02 33.13 -20.63
N SER A 364 2.11 32.53 -19.85
CA SER A 364 2.41 31.36 -19.00
C SER A 364 3.02 30.21 -19.79
N GLU A 365 4.29 29.91 -19.50
CA GLU A 365 4.98 28.73 -20.06
C GLU A 365 4.34 27.44 -19.56
N TRP A 366 3.92 27.41 -18.28
CA TRP A 366 3.27 26.25 -17.68
C TRP A 366 1.96 25.91 -18.38
N ALA A 367 1.15 26.91 -18.72
CA ALA A 367 -0.10 26.69 -19.45
C ALA A 367 0.16 26.18 -20.86
N ARG A 368 1.14 26.75 -21.57
CA ARG A 368 1.54 26.28 -22.91
C ARG A 368 2.02 24.82 -22.86
N LYS A 369 2.87 24.47 -21.91
CA LYS A 369 3.39 23.10 -21.75
C LYS A 369 2.31 22.11 -21.31
N ALA A 370 1.42 22.50 -20.40
CA ALA A 370 0.31 21.64 -19.96
C ALA A 370 -0.62 21.31 -21.14
N LYS A 371 -0.96 22.32 -21.97
CA LYS A 371 -1.77 22.14 -23.17
C LYS A 371 -1.07 21.26 -24.23
N ALA A 372 0.25 21.39 -24.36
CA ALA A 372 1.04 20.55 -25.27
C ALA A 372 1.19 19.10 -24.77
N LEU A 373 1.21 18.90 -23.45
CA LEU A 373 1.30 17.57 -22.83
C LEU A 373 -0.02 16.81 -22.94
N GLY A 374 -1.17 17.48 -22.80
CA GLY A 374 -2.51 16.88 -22.76
C GLY A 374 -2.74 15.74 -23.77
N PRO A 375 -2.50 15.94 -25.08
CA PRO A 375 -2.68 14.90 -26.10
C PRO A 375 -1.86 13.62 -25.87
N SER A 376 -0.68 13.72 -25.26
CA SER A 376 0.14 12.53 -24.93
C SER A 376 -0.38 11.73 -23.73
N LEU A 377 -1.32 12.31 -22.98
CA LEU A 377 -2.01 11.69 -21.85
C LEU A 377 -3.42 11.22 -22.25
N GLU A 378 -3.85 11.49 -23.49
CA GLU A 378 -5.02 10.88 -24.10
C GLU A 378 -4.69 9.42 -24.43
N GLY A 379 -5.06 8.54 -23.49
CA GLY A 379 -5.00 7.10 -23.68
C GLY A 379 -5.86 6.58 -24.84
N THR A 380 -5.69 5.31 -25.18
CA THR A 380 -6.46 4.57 -26.19
C THR A 380 -7.95 4.48 -25.86
N SER A 381 -8.31 4.61 -24.58
CA SER A 381 -9.69 4.77 -24.11
C SER A 381 -9.81 5.96 -23.17
N ALA A 382 -11.06 6.37 -22.89
CA ALA A 382 -11.33 7.44 -21.93
C ALA A 382 -10.91 7.09 -20.49
N ASP A 383 -10.81 5.79 -20.16
CA ASP A 383 -10.57 5.27 -18.82
C ASP A 383 -9.26 4.48 -18.65
N GLY A 384 -8.52 4.20 -19.73
CA GLY A 384 -7.28 3.43 -19.72
C GLY A 384 -7.42 1.95 -19.35
N VAL A 385 -8.64 1.44 -19.09
CA VAL A 385 -8.86 0.07 -18.60
C VAL A 385 -8.48 -0.97 -19.66
N LEU A 386 -8.86 -0.72 -20.92
CA LEU A 386 -8.64 -1.68 -22.01
C LEU A 386 -7.16 -1.97 -22.23
N SER A 387 -6.31 -0.94 -22.27
CA SER A 387 -4.85 -1.06 -22.42
C SER A 387 -4.24 -1.91 -21.31
N ASN A 388 -4.67 -1.69 -20.06
CA ASN A 388 -4.24 -2.47 -18.91
C ASN A 388 -4.67 -3.94 -18.99
N VAL A 389 -5.91 -4.22 -19.41
CA VAL A 389 -6.43 -5.58 -19.58
C VAL A 389 -5.68 -6.33 -20.68
N GLN A 390 -5.38 -5.68 -21.81
CA GLN A 390 -4.63 -6.30 -22.91
C GLN A 390 -3.21 -6.70 -22.47
N VAL A 391 -2.53 -5.83 -21.71
CA VAL A 391 -1.21 -6.16 -21.16
C VAL A 391 -1.32 -7.28 -20.12
N PHE A 392 -2.36 -7.27 -19.29
CA PHE A 392 -2.62 -8.34 -18.33
C PHE A 392 -2.84 -9.69 -19.01
N GLU A 393 -3.70 -9.78 -20.02
CA GLU A 393 -3.94 -11.00 -20.79
C GLU A 393 -2.65 -11.54 -21.42
N ARG A 394 -1.85 -10.65 -22.03
CA ARG A 394 -0.55 -11.02 -22.61
C ARG A 394 0.38 -11.60 -21.55
N LEU A 395 0.60 -10.89 -20.44
CA LEU A 395 1.50 -11.33 -19.37
C LEU A 395 1.00 -12.61 -18.68
N LEU A 396 -0.31 -12.78 -18.53
CA LEU A 396 -0.91 -13.99 -18.00
C LEU A 396 -0.66 -15.19 -18.93
N THR A 397 -0.93 -15.02 -20.22
CA THR A 397 -0.71 -16.07 -21.24
C THR A 397 0.75 -16.50 -21.28
N GLU A 398 1.68 -15.55 -21.26
CA GLU A 398 3.12 -15.83 -21.17
C GLU A 398 3.48 -16.60 -19.88
N SER A 399 2.88 -16.25 -18.74
CA SER A 399 3.16 -16.91 -17.46
C SER A 399 2.62 -18.34 -17.42
N LEU A 400 1.41 -18.56 -17.93
CA LEU A 400 0.82 -19.89 -18.01
C LEU A 400 1.57 -20.81 -18.99
N GLY A 401 2.18 -20.23 -20.03
CA GLY A 401 3.02 -20.96 -20.99
C GLY A 401 4.44 -21.27 -20.51
N ASP A 402 4.91 -20.66 -19.42
CA ASP A 402 6.26 -20.84 -18.88
C ASP A 402 6.23 -21.44 -17.45
N PRO A 403 6.53 -22.74 -17.27
CA PRO A 403 6.61 -23.38 -15.96
C PRO A 403 7.72 -22.81 -15.05
N GLN A 404 8.65 -21.99 -15.56
CA GLN A 404 9.67 -21.30 -14.75
C GLN A 404 9.22 -19.92 -14.24
N SER A 405 8.10 -19.38 -14.74
CA SER A 405 7.56 -18.07 -14.34
C SER A 405 7.05 -18.04 -12.88
N PHE A 406 6.93 -19.22 -12.25
CA PHE A 406 6.44 -19.42 -10.89
C PHE A 406 7.50 -19.27 -9.79
N GLY A 407 8.77 -19.00 -10.13
CA GLY A 407 9.87 -18.81 -9.17
C GLY A 407 11.19 -19.52 -9.57
N PRO A 408 12.32 -19.18 -8.93
CA PRO A 408 13.65 -19.61 -9.37
C PRO A 408 13.89 -21.12 -9.24
N SER A 409 14.22 -21.74 -10.38
CA SER A 409 14.88 -23.03 -10.57
C SER A 409 14.39 -24.22 -9.74
N ALA A 410 13.49 -25.01 -10.33
CA ALA A 410 13.29 -26.42 -10.00
C ALA A 410 14.59 -27.28 -10.03
N ARG A 411 15.73 -26.74 -10.49
CA ARG A 411 17.04 -27.41 -10.48
C ARG A 411 17.77 -27.38 -9.13
N ALA A 412 17.53 -26.40 -8.26
CA ALA A 412 18.26 -26.32 -6.98
C ALA A 412 17.62 -27.21 -5.90
N ASP A 413 16.28 -27.26 -5.87
CA ASP A 413 15.54 -28.04 -4.87
C ASP A 413 15.40 -29.52 -5.24
N ALA A 414 15.55 -29.91 -6.51
CA ALA A 414 15.65 -31.32 -6.86
C ALA A 414 16.90 -31.98 -6.24
N LYS A 415 17.99 -31.22 -6.00
CA LYS A 415 19.19 -31.71 -5.33
C LYS A 415 19.04 -31.75 -3.80
N ALA A 416 18.24 -30.84 -3.23
CA ALA A 416 17.87 -30.87 -1.81
C ALA A 416 16.85 -31.97 -1.50
N ALA A 417 15.84 -32.16 -2.37
CA ALA A 417 14.87 -33.26 -2.29
C ALA A 417 15.53 -34.62 -2.56
N ALA A 418 16.51 -34.70 -3.47
CA ALA A 418 17.31 -35.92 -3.67
C ALA A 418 18.28 -36.21 -2.51
N ALA A 419 18.74 -35.19 -1.78
CA ALA A 419 19.56 -35.36 -0.58
C ALA A 419 18.74 -35.82 0.63
N VAL A 420 17.44 -35.48 0.69
CA VAL A 420 16.48 -35.98 1.68
C VAL A 420 16.02 -37.42 1.33
N GLY A 421 16.02 -37.79 0.05
CA GLY A 421 15.63 -39.12 -0.43
C GLY A 421 16.66 -40.24 -0.24
N ALA A 422 17.84 -39.98 0.33
CA ALA A 422 18.91 -40.98 0.50
C ALA A 422 19.17 -41.37 1.97
N GLY A 423 18.29 -41.01 2.90
CA GLY A 423 18.41 -41.35 4.31
C GLY A 423 17.20 -42.11 4.85
N GLY A 424 17.27 -43.43 4.81
CA GLY A 424 16.52 -44.35 5.68
C GLY A 424 15.00 -44.42 5.48
N GLU A 425 14.52 -45.59 5.07
CA GLU A 425 13.13 -46.02 5.22
C GLU A 425 12.71 -45.91 6.69
N GLY A 426 12.06 -44.80 7.04
CA GLY A 426 11.30 -44.62 8.28
C GLY A 426 9.88 -44.26 7.89
N THR A 427 8.96 -45.21 8.00
CA THR A 427 7.53 -45.04 7.70
C THR A 427 6.88 -44.09 8.71
N GLY A 428 6.95 -42.78 8.47
CA GLY A 428 6.13 -41.79 9.18
C GLY A 428 4.71 -41.76 8.61
N GLN A 429 3.69 -41.98 9.45
CA GLN A 429 2.27 -41.81 9.08
C GLN A 429 1.77 -40.41 9.45
N GLU A 430 0.91 -39.83 8.60
CA GLU A 430 0.05 -38.71 9.01
C GLU A 430 -1.01 -39.24 9.97
N LEU A 431 -1.06 -38.70 11.18
CA LEU A 431 -2.09 -39.06 12.18
C LEU A 431 -3.03 -37.88 12.39
N ALA A 432 -4.31 -38.13 12.13
CA ALA A 432 -5.39 -37.25 12.57
C ALA A 432 -5.61 -37.52 14.07
N VAL A 433 -5.25 -36.58 14.94
CA VAL A 433 -5.51 -36.71 16.38
C VAL A 433 -6.83 -36.02 16.68
N GLU A 434 -7.87 -36.81 16.89
CA GLU A 434 -9.17 -36.33 17.34
C GLU A 434 -9.19 -36.31 18.87
N VAL A 435 -9.16 -35.12 19.47
CA VAL A 435 -9.27 -34.97 20.92
C VAL A 435 -10.75 -35.06 21.26
N LEU A 436 -11.18 -36.24 21.70
CA LEU A 436 -12.61 -36.55 21.92
C LEU A 436 -13.12 -36.19 23.33
N SER A 437 -12.22 -36.03 24.33
CA SER A 437 -12.58 -35.69 25.71
C SER A 437 -11.32 -35.51 26.57
N ILE A 438 -11.30 -34.53 27.47
CA ILE A 438 -10.34 -34.49 28.58
C ILE A 438 -11.05 -35.08 29.81
N ALA A 439 -10.79 -36.36 30.12
CA ALA A 439 -11.25 -36.95 31.37
C ALA A 439 -10.34 -36.50 32.53
N ASN A 440 -10.92 -36.33 33.73
CA ASN A 440 -10.27 -35.90 34.98
C ASN A 440 -9.88 -34.41 35.11
N VAL A 441 -10.50 -33.50 34.35
CA VAL A 441 -10.49 -32.09 34.78
C VAL A 441 -11.46 -31.97 35.98
N PRO A 442 -11.01 -31.58 37.18
CA PRO A 442 -11.92 -31.37 38.30
C PRO A 442 -13.02 -30.40 37.87
N LYS A 443 -14.30 -30.71 38.14
CA LYS A 443 -15.49 -29.94 37.71
C LYS A 443 -15.19 -28.44 37.61
N MET A 444 -14.89 -27.97 36.40
CA MET A 444 -14.47 -26.60 36.14
C MET A 444 -15.63 -25.87 35.49
N ASP A 445 -16.17 -24.86 36.16
CA ASP A 445 -17.29 -24.07 35.62
C ASP A 445 -16.77 -23.09 34.56
N LEU A 446 -16.75 -23.56 33.30
CA LEU A 446 -16.33 -22.80 32.13
C LEU A 446 -17.26 -21.62 31.79
N ARG A 447 -18.37 -21.41 32.52
CA ARG A 447 -19.28 -20.26 32.28
C ARG A 447 -18.70 -18.94 32.79
N GLN A 448 -17.74 -18.97 33.71
CA GLN A 448 -17.16 -17.77 34.33
C GLN A 448 -15.83 -17.33 33.70
N ARG A 449 -15.28 -18.09 32.75
CA ARG A 449 -13.99 -17.80 32.10
C ARG A 449 -14.14 -17.87 30.58
N GLY A 450 -13.38 -17.04 29.86
CA GLY A 450 -13.55 -16.76 28.43
C GLY A 450 -13.09 -17.89 27.50
N ASP A 451 -12.54 -17.54 26.34
CA ASP A 451 -12.06 -18.51 25.35
C ASP A 451 -10.92 -19.39 25.91
N VAL A 452 -11.02 -20.72 25.76
CA VAL A 452 -9.99 -21.70 26.14
C VAL A 452 -9.16 -22.10 24.91
N TYR A 453 -7.83 -22.20 25.07
CA TYR A 453 -6.89 -22.55 24.00
C TYR A 453 -6.20 -23.90 24.25
N VAL A 454 -6.09 -24.74 23.22
CA VAL A 454 -5.32 -26.00 23.28
C VAL A 454 -4.11 -25.90 22.36
N LYS A 455 -2.93 -26.23 22.88
CA LYS A 455 -1.65 -26.29 22.17
C LYS A 455 -1.13 -27.72 22.20
N VAL A 456 -0.75 -28.26 21.05
CA VAL A 456 -0.12 -29.58 20.94
C VAL A 456 1.34 -29.38 20.57
N ARG A 457 2.25 -30.07 21.26
CA ARG A 457 3.69 -30.05 21.04
C ARG A 457 4.21 -31.48 20.98
N ARG A 458 5.09 -31.78 20.02
CA ARG A 458 5.82 -33.05 19.98
C ARG A 458 7.05 -32.98 20.88
N THR A 459 7.18 -33.92 21.81
CA THR A 459 8.29 -34.08 22.75
C THR A 459 8.89 -35.48 22.59
N GLY A 460 10.18 -35.59 22.24
CA GLY A 460 10.82 -36.88 21.95
C GLY A 460 12.21 -36.74 21.31
N ALA A 461 12.99 -37.83 21.29
CA ALA A 461 14.40 -37.83 20.89
C ALA A 461 14.66 -37.47 19.41
N SER A 462 13.64 -37.54 18.54
CA SER A 462 13.70 -37.11 17.13
C SER A 462 12.96 -35.80 16.84
N ALA A 463 12.47 -35.09 17.86
CA ALA A 463 11.57 -33.95 17.68
C ALA A 463 12.28 -32.71 17.10
N ALA A 464 11.96 -32.35 15.84
CA ALA A 464 12.03 -30.96 15.41
C ALA A 464 10.93 -30.18 16.14
N ALA A 465 11.25 -28.99 16.68
CA ALA A 465 10.30 -28.16 17.44
C ALA A 465 8.99 -27.94 16.65
N GLY A 466 7.94 -28.67 17.05
CA GLY A 466 6.71 -28.84 16.29
C GLY A 466 5.73 -27.66 16.32
N GLN A 467 4.86 -27.64 15.31
CA GLN A 467 3.82 -26.65 15.05
C GLN A 467 2.88 -26.38 16.22
N THR A 468 2.58 -25.10 16.44
CA THR A 468 1.58 -24.62 17.40
C THR A 468 0.23 -24.42 16.69
N GLY A 469 -0.79 -25.20 17.06
CA GLY A 469 -2.19 -24.84 16.82
C GLY A 469 -2.76 -24.10 18.04
N ALA A 470 -3.59 -23.08 17.83
CA ALA A 470 -4.33 -22.39 18.88
C ALA A 470 -5.79 -22.25 18.41
N LEU A 471 -6.76 -22.59 19.25
CA LEU A 471 -8.17 -22.67 18.87
C LEU A 471 -9.05 -21.92 19.89
N LYS A 472 -10.15 -21.33 19.41
CA LYS A 472 -11.07 -20.47 20.15
C LYS A 472 -12.42 -21.17 20.32
N VAL A 473 -12.87 -21.40 21.55
CA VAL A 473 -14.19 -21.98 21.84
C VAL A 473 -15.18 -20.86 22.18
N ALA A 474 -16.33 -20.80 21.51
CA ALA A 474 -17.34 -19.77 21.74
C ALA A 474 -18.02 -19.92 23.10
N SER A 475 -18.23 -18.81 23.81
CA SER A 475 -18.83 -18.76 25.16
C SER A 475 -20.34 -19.04 25.15
N GLY A 476 -20.84 -19.82 26.12
CA GLY A 476 -22.28 -19.84 26.43
C GLY A 476 -22.89 -21.17 26.85
N GLU A 477 -22.20 -22.31 26.70
CA GLU A 477 -22.73 -23.63 27.06
C GLU A 477 -21.79 -24.43 27.96
N THR A 478 -22.36 -25.36 28.73
CA THR A 478 -21.61 -26.18 29.70
C THR A 478 -21.08 -27.41 28.98
N TYR A 479 -19.83 -27.39 28.57
CA TYR A 479 -19.21 -28.54 27.91
C TYR A 479 -18.65 -29.50 28.96
N THR A 480 -19.09 -30.76 28.93
CA THR A 480 -18.43 -31.87 29.64
C THR A 480 -17.34 -32.54 28.80
N SER A 481 -17.23 -32.17 27.52
CA SER A 481 -16.17 -32.60 26.60
C SER A 481 -15.97 -31.55 25.50
N ILE A 482 -14.74 -31.37 25.03
CA ILE A 482 -14.39 -30.57 23.85
C ILE A 482 -14.03 -31.56 22.76
N GLN A 483 -14.74 -31.55 21.62
CA GLN A 483 -14.44 -32.38 20.46
C GLN A 483 -13.81 -31.54 19.35
N GLN A 484 -12.51 -31.73 19.09
CA GLN A 484 -11.75 -31.00 18.07
C GLN A 484 -10.67 -31.89 17.46
N THR A 485 -10.44 -31.75 16.14
CA THR A 485 -9.40 -32.49 15.42
C THR A 485 -8.19 -31.58 15.18
N VAL A 486 -7.01 -32.01 15.65
CA VAL A 486 -5.73 -31.33 15.38
C VAL A 486 -4.86 -32.25 14.54
N TRP A 487 -4.32 -31.70 13.44
CA TRP A 487 -3.46 -32.44 12.53
C TRP A 487 -2.00 -32.23 12.92
N VAL A 488 -1.30 -33.32 13.23
CA VAL A 488 0.14 -33.31 13.54
C VAL A 488 0.85 -34.21 12.54
N GLY A 489 1.67 -33.61 11.66
CA GLY A 489 2.35 -34.32 10.59
C GLY A 489 3.68 -34.95 11.02
N GLY A 490 4.01 -36.10 10.41
CA GLY A 490 5.35 -36.70 10.50
C GLY A 490 5.69 -37.37 11.83
N CYS A 491 4.68 -37.89 12.55
CA CYS A 491 4.87 -38.58 13.82
C CYS A 491 5.38 -40.01 13.62
N LEU A 492 6.29 -40.42 14.50
CA LEU A 492 6.73 -41.79 14.74
C LEU A 492 5.98 -42.36 15.96
N LEU A 493 5.83 -43.68 16.06
CA LEU A 493 5.06 -44.32 17.13
C LEU A 493 5.67 -44.06 18.53
N GLU A 494 6.99 -43.89 18.59
CA GLU A 494 7.74 -43.58 19.80
C GLU A 494 7.70 -42.11 20.23
N ASP A 495 7.06 -41.22 19.46
CA ASP A 495 6.92 -39.82 19.86
C ASP A 495 5.91 -39.66 21.00
N THR A 496 6.16 -38.67 21.86
CA THR A 496 5.17 -38.17 22.82
C THR A 496 4.58 -36.86 22.32
N LEU A 497 3.27 -36.70 22.47
CA LEU A 497 2.55 -35.46 22.25
C LEU A 497 2.16 -34.85 23.60
N GLU A 498 2.61 -33.63 23.85
CA GLU A 498 2.23 -32.79 24.97
C GLU A 498 1.08 -31.87 24.54
N LEU A 499 -0.08 -32.00 25.19
CA LEU A 499 -1.25 -31.17 24.99
C LEU A 499 -1.42 -30.23 26.18
N SER A 500 -1.25 -28.92 25.97
CA SER A 500 -1.43 -27.89 27.01
C SER A 500 -2.70 -27.09 26.78
N VAL A 501 -3.48 -26.85 27.83
CA VAL A 501 -4.75 -26.11 27.80
C VAL A 501 -4.61 -24.80 28.58
N TRP A 502 -5.12 -23.68 28.05
CA TRP A 502 -4.95 -22.33 28.61
C TRP A 502 -6.28 -21.60 28.76
N ASP A 503 -6.41 -20.82 29.85
CA ASP A 503 -7.65 -20.13 30.29
C ASP A 503 -7.84 -18.72 29.69
N ARG A 504 -6.91 -18.32 28.82
CA ARG A 504 -6.90 -17.13 27.96
C ARG A 504 -5.64 -17.19 27.10
N ASP A 505 -5.51 -16.28 26.13
CA ASP A 505 -4.41 -16.15 25.16
C ASP A 505 -3.07 -16.80 25.63
N PRO A 506 -2.51 -17.78 24.88
CA PRO A 506 -1.30 -18.54 25.27
C PRO A 506 -0.02 -17.69 25.42
N LEU A 507 -0.10 -16.37 25.25
CA LEU A 507 0.97 -15.40 25.49
C LEU A 507 0.89 -14.72 26.87
N ARG A 508 -0.07 -15.08 27.74
CA ARG A 508 -0.30 -14.44 29.06
C ARG A 508 -0.19 -15.35 30.29
N ASP A 509 0.39 -16.54 30.15
CA ASP A 509 0.76 -17.46 31.26
C ASP A 509 -0.39 -18.03 32.14
N ASP A 510 -1.62 -18.09 31.64
CA ASP A 510 -2.77 -18.73 32.34
C ASP A 510 -2.95 -20.22 31.97
N LEU A 511 -1.96 -21.08 32.28
CA LEU A 511 -2.01 -22.53 31.99
C LEU A 511 -3.02 -23.25 32.89
N ILE A 512 -3.99 -23.94 32.29
CA ILE A 512 -4.97 -24.78 33.00
C ILE A 512 -4.37 -26.15 33.34
N GLY A 513 -3.66 -26.75 32.39
CA GLY A 513 -3.05 -28.06 32.59
C GLY A 513 -2.44 -28.63 31.32
N THR A 514 -1.65 -29.68 31.48
CA THR A 514 -0.97 -30.38 30.39
C THR A 514 -1.21 -31.88 30.51
N VAL A 515 -1.41 -32.54 29.37
CA VAL A 515 -1.52 -34.00 29.23
C VAL A 515 -0.49 -34.46 28.23
N GLU A 516 0.30 -35.47 28.58
CA GLU A 516 1.19 -36.13 27.64
C GLU A 516 0.60 -37.47 27.22
N VAL A 517 0.69 -37.80 25.94
CA VAL A 517 0.25 -39.08 25.38
C VAL A 517 1.23 -39.53 24.32
N THR A 518 1.60 -40.81 24.31
CA THR A 518 2.45 -41.34 23.25
C THR A 518 1.64 -41.57 21.98
N VAL A 519 2.29 -41.42 20.82
CA VAL A 519 1.64 -41.70 19.53
C VAL A 519 1.19 -43.16 19.46
N ALA A 520 1.96 -44.09 20.02
CA ALA A 520 1.57 -45.49 20.16
C ALA A 520 0.29 -45.70 21.00
N GLU A 521 0.02 -44.87 22.01
CA GLU A 521 -1.22 -44.90 22.80
C GLU A 521 -2.41 -44.29 22.06
N LEU A 522 -2.19 -43.28 21.19
CA LEU A 522 -3.25 -42.68 20.37
C LEU A 522 -3.69 -43.56 19.20
N VAL A 523 -2.80 -44.41 18.70
CA VAL A 523 -3.06 -45.33 17.59
C VAL A 523 -3.74 -46.63 18.05
N ARG A 524 -3.61 -47.00 19.33
CA ARG A 524 -4.29 -48.15 19.95
C ARG A 524 -5.70 -47.79 20.39
#